data_AF-A0A1F2RJZ2-F1
#
_entry.id   AF-A0A1F2RJZ2-F1
#
_cell.length_a   1.000
_cell.length_b   1.000
_cell.length_c   1.000
_cell.angle_alpha   90.00
_cell.angle_beta   90.00
_cell.angle_gamma   90.00
#
_symmetry.space_group_name_H-M   'P 1'
#
loop_
_entity.id
_entity.type
_entity.pdbx_description
1 polymer ?
#
loop_
_entity_poly.entity_id
_entity_poly.type
_entity_poly.pdbx_seq_one_letter_code
_entity_poly.pdbx_strand_id
1 'polypeptide(L)'
;MSYIQDLQDVIRKLHGVESKHVSSVPVKEVYQGQTVWDGVVEVFELTGHPNAKKAYAWSYETDAQKRRSAAVLHVPPIDSPGAAVRAAIVKEVRDFATSEKSRQAKTTKRPR
;
A
#
# COMPACT_ATOMS: atom_id res chain seq x y z
N MET A 1 2.88 -7.18 18.61
CA MET A 1 3.81 -7.11 17.46
C MET A 1 4.12 -5.64 17.21
N SER A 2 5.35 -5.32 16.82
CA SER A 2 5.70 -3.95 16.49
C SER A 2 5.16 -3.59 15.10
N TYR A 3 4.88 -2.30 14.88
CA TYR A 3 4.43 -1.79 13.58
C TYR A 3 5.29 -2.28 12.40
N ILE A 4 6.61 -2.30 12.58
CA ILE A 4 7.57 -2.77 11.56
C ILE A 4 7.38 -4.27 11.27
N GLN A 5 7.16 -5.10 12.30
CA GLN A 5 6.93 -6.54 12.12
C GLN A 5 5.64 -6.81 11.34
N ASP A 6 4.58 -6.06 11.60
CA ASP A 6 3.32 -6.19 10.86
C ASP A 6 3.52 -5.91 9.36
N LEU A 7 4.34 -4.91 9.02
CA LEU A 7 4.68 -4.60 7.63
C LEU A 7 5.57 -5.68 7.00
N GLN A 8 6.55 -6.22 7.74
CA GLN A 8 7.38 -7.33 7.26
C GLN A 8 6.52 -8.57 6.95
N ASP A 9 5.54 -8.86 7.80
CA ASP A 9 4.60 -9.96 7.58
C ASP A 9 3.72 -9.73 6.36
N VAL A 10 3.29 -8.49 6.11
CA VAL A 10 2.54 -8.13 4.90
C VAL A 10 3.40 -8.34 3.65
N ILE A 11 4.65 -7.88 3.65
CA ILE A 11 5.58 -8.08 2.54
C ILE A 11 5.81 -9.57 2.28
N ARG A 12 6.02 -10.35 3.35
CA ARG A 12 6.20 -11.80 3.26
C ARG A 12 4.96 -12.50 2.71
N LYS A 13 3.76 -12.09 3.11
CA LYS A 13 2.49 -12.66 2.60
C LYS A 13 2.23 -12.29 1.14
N LEU A 14 2.54 -11.06 0.73
CA LEU A 14 2.27 -10.58 -0.63
C LEU A 14 3.31 -11.04 -1.64
N HIS A 15 4.58 -11.10 -1.26
CA HIS A 15 5.71 -11.32 -2.16
C HIS A 15 6.52 -12.59 -1.85
N GLY A 16 6.25 -13.27 -0.73
CA GLY A 16 6.93 -14.53 -0.37
C GLY A 16 8.40 -14.36 0.00
N VAL A 17 8.89 -13.12 0.14
CA VAL A 17 10.30 -12.82 0.40
C VAL A 17 10.50 -12.24 1.80
N GLU A 18 11.70 -12.41 2.33
CA GLU A 18 12.11 -11.72 3.54
C GLU A 18 12.40 -10.25 3.27
N SER A 19 12.17 -9.44 4.30
CA SER A 19 12.35 -8.00 4.22
C SER A 19 13.00 -7.50 5.50
N LYS A 20 13.96 -6.59 5.35
CA LYS A 20 14.67 -5.96 6.47
C LYS A 20 14.36 -4.48 6.49
N HIS A 21 13.91 -3.96 7.63
CA HIS A 21 13.70 -2.53 7.79
C HIS A 21 15.03 -1.77 7.70
N VAL A 22 15.05 -0.70 6.91
CA VAL A 22 16.25 0.12 6.67
C VAL A 22 16.06 1.54 7.15
N SER A 23 14.90 2.14 6.88
CA SER A 23 14.68 3.55 7.14
C SER A 23 13.20 3.91 7.22
N SER A 24 12.90 4.95 7.99
CA SER A 24 11.57 5.53 8.15
C SER A 24 11.59 6.92 7.53
N VAL A 25 10.80 7.13 6.48
CA VAL A 25 10.79 8.39 5.73
C VAL A 25 9.44 9.07 5.90
N PRO A 26 9.36 10.24 6.55
CA PRO A 26 8.12 11.02 6.58
C PRO A 26 7.83 11.52 5.16
N VAL A 27 6.64 11.19 4.66
CA VAL A 27 6.17 11.60 3.33
C VAL A 27 4.91 12.42 3.49
N LYS A 28 4.95 13.62 2.95
CA LYS A 28 3.79 14.50 2.82
C LYS A 28 3.53 14.75 1.34
N GLU A 29 2.47 14.16 0.84
CA GLU A 29 2.04 14.31 -0.54
C GLU A 29 0.92 15.35 -0.61
N VAL A 30 1.15 16.39 -1.40
CA VAL A 30 0.19 17.48 -1.64
C VAL A 30 -0.20 17.45 -3.12
N TYR A 31 -1.50 17.33 -3.40
CA TYR A 31 -2.04 17.34 -4.76
C TYR A 31 -3.06 18.45 -4.88
N GLN A 32 -2.93 19.30 -5.91
CA GLN A 32 -3.78 20.48 -6.12
C GLN A 32 -3.93 21.39 -4.89
N GLY A 33 -2.87 21.53 -4.08
CA GLY A 33 -2.88 22.34 -2.86
C GLY A 33 -3.55 21.70 -1.65
N GLN A 34 -4.06 20.47 -1.78
CA GLN A 34 -4.61 19.69 -0.67
C GLN A 34 -3.64 18.57 -0.28
N THR A 35 -3.40 18.39 1.02
CA THR A 35 -2.62 17.25 1.53
C THR A 35 -3.43 15.97 1.29
N VAL A 36 -2.99 15.16 0.34
CA VAL A 36 -3.64 13.88 0.01
C VAL A 36 -3.06 12.73 0.81
N TRP A 37 -1.83 12.88 1.30
CA TRP A 37 -1.23 11.94 2.25
C TRP A 37 -0.24 12.65 3.16
N ASP A 38 -0.26 12.30 4.45
CA ASP A 38 0.74 12.73 5.42
C ASP A 38 0.99 11.57 6.37
N GLY A 39 2.17 10.97 6.30
CA GLY A 39 2.51 9.82 7.11
C GLY A 39 3.93 9.31 6.89
N VAL A 40 4.33 8.35 7.72
CA VAL A 40 5.66 7.74 7.62
C VAL A 40 5.61 6.52 6.71
N VAL A 41 6.50 6.50 5.73
CA VAL A 41 6.72 5.37 4.83
C VAL A 41 7.98 4.64 5.26
N GLU A 42 7.82 3.35 5.56
CA GLU A 42 8.91 2.48 5.96
C GLU A 42 9.54 1.84 4.73
N VAL A 43 10.87 1.94 4.66
CA VAL A 43 11.69 1.38 3.59
C VAL A 43 12.26 0.05 4.06
N PHE A 44 11.99 -0.99 3.29
CA PHE A 44 12.48 -2.33 3.51
C PHE A 44 13.42 -2.74 2.38
N GLU A 45 14.50 -3.43 2.72
CA GLU A 45 15.35 -4.13 1.76
C GLU A 45 14.85 -5.57 1.61
N LEU A 46 14.69 -6.02 0.38
CA LEU A 46 14.22 -7.37 0.06
C LEU A 46 15.41 -8.27 -0.26
N THR A 47 15.42 -9.46 0.33
CA THR A 47 16.42 -10.49 0.04
C THR A 47 15.80 -11.59 -0.82
N GLY A 48 16.40 -11.84 -2.00
CA GLY A 48 15.98 -12.93 -2.89
C GLY A 48 14.85 -12.58 -3.87
N HIS A 49 14.46 -11.30 -4.01
CA HIS A 49 13.46 -10.90 -5.01
C HIS A 49 14.13 -10.55 -6.36
N PRO A 50 13.68 -11.13 -7.50
CA PRO A 50 14.39 -11.01 -8.79
C PRO A 50 14.27 -9.61 -9.41
N ASN A 51 13.18 -8.89 -9.16
CA ASN A 51 12.86 -7.63 -9.84
C ASN A 51 13.02 -6.37 -8.97
N ALA A 52 13.21 -6.53 -7.66
CA ALA A 52 13.16 -5.41 -6.71
C ALA A 52 14.11 -5.69 -5.56
N LYS A 53 14.97 -4.73 -5.22
CA LYS A 53 15.86 -4.84 -4.05
C LYS A 53 15.26 -4.21 -2.80
N LYS A 54 14.18 -3.41 -2.96
CA LYS A 54 13.55 -2.67 -1.87
C LYS A 54 12.04 -2.71 -2.02
N ALA A 55 11.35 -2.50 -0.91
CA ALA A 55 9.91 -2.27 -0.84
C ALA A 55 9.63 -1.09 0.09
N TYR A 56 8.54 -0.40 -0.19
CA TYR A 56 7.98 0.66 0.62
C TYR A 56 6.68 0.15 1.23
N ALA A 57 6.55 0.22 2.54
CA ALA A 57 5.33 -0.20 3.21
C ALA A 57 4.95 0.80 4.30
N TRP A 58 3.65 0.93 4.54
CA TRP A 58 3.12 1.79 5.59
C TRP A 58 1.74 1.30 6.00
N SER A 59 1.31 1.67 7.20
CA SER A 59 -0.07 1.50 7.63
C SER A 59 -0.73 2.85 7.77
N TYR A 60 -1.98 2.95 7.35
CA TYR A 60 -2.80 4.14 7.52
C TYR A 60 -4.14 3.73 8.12
N GLU A 61 -4.69 4.64 8.93
CA GLU A 61 -6.03 4.48 9.49
C GLU A 61 -7.03 5.10 8.51
N THR A 62 -8.06 4.31 8.16
CA THR A 62 -9.19 4.79 7.35
C THR A 62 -10.32 5.23 8.27
N ASP A 63 -11.22 6.10 7.78
CA ASP A 63 -12.44 6.54 8.50
C ASP A 63 -13.29 5.38 9.05
N ALA A 64 -13.17 4.19 8.46
CA ALA A 64 -13.84 2.98 8.91
C ALA A 64 -13.15 2.27 10.10
N GLN A 65 -12.22 2.93 10.81
CA GLN A 65 -11.44 2.40 11.94
C GLN A 65 -10.67 1.11 11.60
N LYS A 66 -10.42 0.86 10.31
CA LYS A 66 -9.62 -0.25 9.85
C LYS A 66 -8.23 0.26 9.53
N ARG A 67 -7.24 -0.24 10.28
CA ARG A 67 -5.83 -0.15 9.89
C ARG A 67 -5.63 -0.94 8.62
N ARG A 68 -5.28 -0.24 7.55
CA ARG A 68 -4.86 -0.87 6.30
C ARG A 68 -3.37 -0.72 6.17
N SER A 69 -2.73 -1.76 5.64
CA SER A 69 -1.32 -1.76 5.34
C SER A 69 -1.15 -1.84 3.84
N ALA A 70 -0.35 -0.94 3.29
CA ALA A 70 0.06 -0.95 1.89
C ALA A 70 1.52 -1.39 1.81
N ALA A 71 1.84 -2.16 0.77
CA ALA A 71 3.21 -2.53 0.42
C ALA A 71 3.39 -2.39 -1.10
N VAL A 72 4.45 -1.70 -1.49
CA VAL A 72 4.78 -1.34 -2.87
C VAL A 72 6.24 -1.68 -3.12
N LEU A 73 6.53 -2.38 -4.22
CA LEU A 73 7.89 -2.74 -4.59
C LEU A 73 8.62 -1.54 -5.23
N HIS A 74 9.92 -1.40 -4.95
CA HIS A 74 10.80 -0.47 -5.64
C HIS A 74 11.17 -1.06 -7.01
N VAL A 75 10.34 -0.76 -8.01
CA VAL A 75 10.53 -1.13 -9.41
C VAL A 75 10.18 0.08 -10.25
N PRO A 76 11.00 0.46 -11.26
CA PRO A 76 10.69 1.57 -12.15
C PRO A 76 9.26 1.48 -12.70
N PRO A 77 8.46 2.57 -12.65
CA PRO A 77 8.85 3.96 -12.36
C PRO A 77 8.82 4.38 -10.87
N ILE A 78 8.67 3.44 -9.92
CA ILE A 78 8.62 3.73 -8.48
C ILE A 78 10.04 3.69 -7.91
N ASP A 79 10.69 4.85 -7.91
CA ASP A 79 12.06 5.06 -7.46
C ASP A 79 12.17 5.74 -6.08
N SER A 80 11.05 6.19 -5.52
CA SER A 80 11.00 7.01 -4.31
C SER A 80 9.80 6.70 -3.41
N PRO A 81 9.89 6.95 -2.09
CA PRO A 81 8.76 6.78 -1.17
C PRO A 81 7.51 7.56 -1.60
N GLY A 82 7.68 8.80 -2.08
CA GLY A 82 6.57 9.60 -2.61
C GLY A 82 5.94 8.98 -3.85
N ALA A 83 6.75 8.46 -4.79
CA ALA A 83 6.22 7.72 -5.95
C ALA A 83 5.45 6.46 -5.53
N ALA A 84 5.91 5.76 -4.48
CA ALA A 84 5.22 4.60 -3.95
C ALA A 84 3.86 4.95 -3.36
N VAL A 85 3.77 6.04 -2.59
CA VAL A 85 2.51 6.58 -2.07
C VAL A 85 1.56 6.92 -3.21
N ARG A 86 2.02 7.69 -4.20
CA ARG A 86 1.19 8.06 -5.36
C ARG A 86 0.67 6.82 -6.08
N ALA A 87 1.53 5.82 -6.29
CA ALA A 87 1.14 4.57 -6.94
C ALA A 87 0.09 3.79 -6.13
N ALA A 88 0.22 3.77 -4.80
CA ALA A 88 -0.75 3.15 -3.91
C ALA A 88 -2.09 3.88 -3.90
N ILE A 89 -2.11 5.22 -3.87
CA ILE A 89 -3.34 6.02 -3.99
C ILE A 89 -4.06 5.68 -5.30
N VAL A 90 -3.34 5.69 -6.43
CA VAL A 90 -3.92 5.32 -7.75
C VAL A 90 -4.49 3.90 -7.74
N LYS A 91 -3.79 2.95 -7.10
CA LYS A 91 -4.26 1.57 -6.96
C LYS A 91 -5.52 1.48 -6.09
N GLU A 92 -5.56 2.20 -4.97
CA GLU A 92 -6.72 2.20 -4.07
C GLU A 92 -7.95 2.77 -4.73
N VAL A 93 -7.84 3.88 -5.48
CA VAL A 93 -8.96 4.43 -6.26
C VAL A 93 -9.55 3.36 -7.19
N ARG A 94 -8.70 2.50 -7.78
CA ARG A 94 -9.13 1.40 -8.64
C ARG A 94 -9.77 0.25 -7.86
N ASP A 95 -9.23 -0.10 -6.69
CA ASP A 95 -9.77 -1.16 -5.84
C ASP A 95 -11.10 -0.75 -5.18
N PHE A 96 -11.28 0.51 -4.81
CA PHE A 96 -12.56 1.05 -4.33
C PHE A 96 -13.67 0.99 -5.40
N ALA A 97 -13.37 1.42 -6.64
CA ALA A 97 -14.29 1.32 -7.77
C ALA A 97 -14.67 -0.15 -8.11
N THR A 98 -13.77 -1.10 -7.83
CA THR A 98 -14.02 -2.53 -8.06
C THR A 98 -14.85 -3.16 -6.91
N SER A 99 -14.74 -2.63 -5.69
CA SER A 99 -15.55 -3.05 -4.54
C SER A 99 -17.01 -2.57 -4.60
N GLU A 100 -17.28 -1.43 -5.25
CA GLU A 100 -18.65 -0.95 -5.49
C GLU A 100 -19.36 -1.79 -6.56
N LYS A 101 -18.66 -2.19 -7.62
CA LYS A 101 -19.22 -3.07 -8.67
C LYS A 101 -19.62 -4.46 -8.13
N SER A 102 -18.90 -4.97 -7.13
CA SER A 102 -19.19 -6.27 -6.52
C SER A 102 -20.25 -6.22 -5.41
N ARG A 103 -20.51 -5.05 -4.81
CA ARG A 103 -21.69 -4.83 -3.95
C ARG A 103 -22.98 -4.66 -4.75
N GLN A 104 -22.92 -4.11 -5.96
CA GLN A 104 -24.11 -3.91 -6.80
C GLN A 104 -24.51 -5.16 -7.61
N ALA A 105 -23.57 -6.07 -7.91
CA ALA A 105 -23.85 -7.30 -8.66
C ALA A 105 -24.63 -8.38 -7.88
N LYS A 106 -24.86 -8.23 -6.56
CA LYS A 106 -25.65 -9.18 -5.76
C LYS A 106 -27.13 -8.83 -5.59
N THR A 107 -27.61 -7.67 -6.08
CA THR A 107 -29.01 -7.24 -5.87
C THR A 107 -29.96 -7.49 -7.05
N THR A 108 -29.50 -8.07 -8.16
CA THR A 108 -30.38 -8.30 -9.33
C THR A 108 -30.37 -9.75 -9.81
N LYS A 109 -30.92 -10.67 -9.00
CA LYS A 109 -31.49 -11.94 -9.50
C LYS A 109 -32.68 -12.38 -8.65
N ARG A 110 -33.83 -11.75 -8.89
CA ARG A 110 -35.16 -12.38 -8.94
C ARG A 110 -35.86 -11.76 -10.16
N PRO A 111 -36.33 -12.56 -11.13
CA PRO A 111 -37.58 -13.31 -10.99
C PRO A 111 -37.48 -14.73 -11.60
N ARG A 112 -38.39 -15.69 -11.45
CA ARG A 112 -39.84 -15.71 -11.16
C ARG A 112 -40.14 -16.79 -10.12
#